data_AF-A0A5C8ZQ28-F1
#
_entry.id   AF-A0A5C8ZQ28-F1
#
_cell.length_a   1.000
_cell.length_b   1.000
_cell.length_c   1.000
_cell.angle_alpha   90.00
_cell.angle_beta   90.00
_cell.angle_gamma   90.00
#
_symmetry.space_group_name_H-M   'P 1'
#
loop_
_entity.id
_entity.type
_entity.pdbx_description
1 polymer ?
#
loop_
_entity_poly.entity_id
_entity_poly.type
_entity_poly.pdbx_seq_one_letter_code
_entity_poly.pdbx_strand_id
1 'polypeptide(L)'
;MRRRFTHTERFFSLFTILRPGEGYAAKRLCLQSFAIMFAYYLLKVIREPMILAEGSAELKTYSTAVQAVLLMLIVPVFAALYRRVRDSGEKHFLYRSTVLFFAVHLLLFAAAWGAGLPVAVTFYVWLGIASVMMLAVFWAFSADLFNLRSGQRIFPLIAAAGALGALVGSGISADVDRHIGHGGVMLVAAVLLLLAGGLADSTARLVPAGSAAISDTQPATSPAYPLAQGFLVVWNSATLRLIAALVILLNLINTNGEYILASFVTEYSGTLGRTEADQYLTVFYARYLFLTTALGFLIQLFLVSRIYKKVGIAGALYILPVLMIANYSLMALVPVLAVVRAAMMLENSVNYSLETTTRHALFLPVRREEKYVGKQTIDTFFFRLGDVLSGGFVFLASALVGLALQGFILINAVLAVALLLVSIGIGRRHKEDAARSLANHPPVATDQLDDMVIPAGSLTRLQLAEDTFIDPDVGDALRYSARCDDGERLPQWVTFDSLKRRFHFHPPDDSSGHLRIKVVARDFDGLEAEVSFNVIYGAGVSLASS
;
A
#
# COMPACT_ATOMS: atom_id res chain seq x y z
N MET A 1 -4.74 -37.68 0.91
CA MET A 1 -3.60 -37.52 -0.04
C MET A 1 -2.77 -36.30 0.33
N ARG A 2 -1.57 -36.46 0.93
CA ARG A 2 -0.63 -35.35 1.12
C ARG A 2 -0.01 -35.02 -0.25
N ARG A 3 -0.53 -34.01 -0.96
CA ARG A 3 0.14 -33.49 -2.18
C ARG A 3 1.55 -33.04 -1.76
N ARG A 4 2.58 -33.70 -2.28
CA ARG A 4 3.98 -33.30 -2.08
C ARG A 4 4.18 -31.92 -2.69
N PHE A 5 4.78 -31.00 -1.93
CA PHE A 5 5.15 -29.68 -2.44
C PHE A 5 6.04 -29.81 -3.69
N THR A 6 5.73 -29.02 -4.70
CA THR A 6 6.56 -28.79 -5.89
C THR A 6 7.90 -28.14 -5.50
N HIS A 7 8.90 -28.21 -6.37
CA HIS A 7 10.19 -27.55 -6.13
C HIS A 7 10.05 -26.05 -5.86
N THR A 8 9.13 -25.38 -6.57
CA THR A 8 8.83 -23.96 -6.38
C THR A 8 8.22 -23.67 -5.01
N GLU A 9 7.30 -24.52 -4.54
CA GLU A 9 6.71 -24.38 -3.20
C GLU A 9 7.74 -24.63 -2.10
N ARG A 10 8.64 -25.60 -2.27
CA ARG A 10 9.73 -25.85 -1.31
C ARG A 10 10.64 -24.63 -1.18
N PHE A 11 11.06 -24.04 -2.30
CA PHE A 11 11.91 -22.85 -2.27
C PHE A 11 11.22 -21.67 -1.56
N PHE A 12 9.99 -21.34 -1.95
CA PHE A 12 9.27 -20.21 -1.34
C PHE A 12 8.83 -20.48 0.10
N SER A 13 8.69 -21.75 0.50
CA SER A 13 8.40 -22.13 1.88
C SER A 13 9.48 -21.73 2.89
N LEU A 14 10.70 -21.41 2.41
CA LEU A 14 11.77 -20.84 3.22
C LEU A 14 11.47 -19.41 3.71
N PHE A 15 10.64 -18.67 2.96
CA PHE A 15 10.37 -17.25 3.20
C PHE A 15 8.94 -16.99 3.70
N THR A 16 7.99 -17.85 3.35
CA THR A 16 6.59 -17.72 3.78
C THR A 16 5.86 -19.06 3.81
N ILE A 17 4.75 -19.14 4.54
CA ILE A 17 3.90 -20.34 4.58
C ILE A 17 3.07 -20.41 3.29
N LEU A 18 3.26 -21.46 2.49
CA LEU A 18 2.46 -21.74 1.28
C LEU A 18 1.57 -22.97 1.45
N ARG A 19 0.35 -22.91 0.91
CA ARG A 19 -0.55 -24.06 0.77
C ARG A 19 -0.30 -24.77 -0.56
N PRO A 20 -0.62 -26.07 -0.66
CA PRO A 20 -0.49 -26.81 -1.92
C PRO A 20 -1.27 -26.14 -3.06
N GLY A 21 -0.59 -25.87 -4.18
CA GLY A 21 -1.12 -25.21 -5.36
C GLY A 21 -0.83 -23.70 -5.43
N GLU A 22 -0.47 -23.04 -4.33
CA GLU A 22 -0.23 -21.58 -4.32
C GLU A 22 1.10 -21.19 -5.01
N GLY A 23 2.06 -22.13 -5.10
CA GLY A 23 3.44 -21.80 -5.50
C GLY A 23 3.60 -21.23 -6.91
N TYR A 24 2.83 -21.70 -7.89
CA TYR A 24 2.94 -21.20 -9.27
C TYR A 24 2.36 -19.79 -9.43
N ALA A 25 1.22 -19.51 -8.80
CA ALA A 25 0.64 -18.17 -8.78
C ALA A 25 1.57 -17.18 -8.04
N ALA A 26 2.10 -17.58 -6.88
CA ALA A 26 3.08 -16.79 -6.14
C ALA A 26 4.34 -16.51 -6.99
N LYS A 27 4.88 -17.51 -7.68
CA LYS A 27 6.03 -17.33 -8.58
C LYS A 27 5.78 -16.28 -9.66
N ARG A 28 4.63 -16.34 -10.33
CA ARG A 28 4.30 -15.39 -11.41
C ARG A 28 4.11 -13.97 -10.90
N LEU A 29 3.42 -13.80 -9.77
CA LEU A 29 3.28 -12.47 -9.16
C LEU A 29 4.62 -11.91 -8.68
N CYS A 30 5.51 -12.74 -8.14
CA CYS A 30 6.87 -12.33 -7.81
C CYS A 30 7.62 -11.88 -9.07
N LEU A 31 7.53 -12.62 -10.17
CA LEU A 31 8.17 -12.27 -11.44
C LEU A 31 7.59 -10.97 -12.03
N GLN A 32 6.27 -10.77 -11.96
CA GLN A 32 5.60 -9.55 -12.40
C GLN A 32 6.03 -8.34 -11.55
N SER A 33 6.02 -8.48 -10.22
CA SER A 33 6.47 -7.43 -9.30
C SER A 33 7.94 -7.08 -9.52
N PHE A 34 8.81 -8.09 -9.65
CA PHE A 34 10.21 -7.91 -9.99
C PHE A 34 10.36 -7.16 -11.31
N ALA A 35 9.69 -7.59 -12.38
CA ALA A 35 9.81 -6.98 -13.71
C ALA A 35 9.32 -5.53 -13.74
N ILE A 36 8.20 -5.21 -13.08
CA ILE A 36 7.68 -3.83 -12.98
C ILE A 36 8.69 -2.94 -12.26
N MET A 37 9.18 -3.38 -11.10
CA MET A 37 10.12 -2.58 -10.30
C MET A 37 11.49 -2.47 -10.95
N PHE A 38 11.96 -3.53 -11.61
CA PHE A 38 13.19 -3.56 -12.37
C PHE A 38 13.11 -2.57 -13.55
N ALA A 39 12.04 -2.63 -14.35
CA ALA A 39 11.81 -1.68 -15.45
C ALA A 39 11.73 -0.23 -14.94
N TYR A 40 10.99 0.02 -13.87
CA TYR A 40 10.90 1.37 -13.29
C TYR A 40 12.27 1.91 -12.85
N TYR A 41 13.08 1.11 -12.16
CA TYR A 41 14.38 1.57 -11.67
C TYR A 41 15.45 1.70 -12.77
N LEU A 42 15.35 0.93 -13.87
CA LEU A 42 16.12 1.21 -15.09
C LEU A 42 15.78 2.61 -15.64
N LEU A 43 14.49 2.90 -15.80
CA LEU A 43 14.03 4.17 -16.34
C LEU A 43 14.29 5.35 -15.40
N LYS A 44 14.21 5.13 -14.08
CA LYS A 44 14.46 6.17 -13.09
C LYS A 44 15.89 6.69 -13.15
N VAL A 45 16.86 5.81 -13.41
CA VAL A 45 18.29 6.16 -13.46
C VAL A 45 18.61 7.03 -14.67
N ILE A 46 17.90 6.89 -15.80
CA ILE A 46 18.06 7.78 -16.97
C ILE A 46 17.18 9.03 -16.89
N ARG A 47 16.02 8.95 -16.23
CA ARG A 47 15.09 10.09 -16.09
C ARG A 47 15.74 11.29 -15.41
N GLU A 48 16.44 11.09 -14.29
CA GLU A 48 17.02 12.18 -13.51
C GLU A 48 18.13 12.93 -14.28
N PRO A 49 19.10 12.24 -14.92
CA PRO A 49 20.07 12.87 -15.82
C PRO A 49 19.43 13.61 -16.99
N MET A 50 18.48 13.00 -17.69
CA MET A 50 17.88 13.60 -18.90
C MET A 50 17.28 14.99 -18.63
N ILE A 51 16.52 15.15 -17.54
CA ILE A 51 15.90 16.44 -17.22
C ILE A 51 16.91 17.49 -16.76
N LEU A 52 18.03 17.07 -16.15
CA LEU A 52 19.09 17.98 -15.72
C LEU A 52 20.06 18.33 -16.85
N ALA A 53 20.25 17.44 -17.82
CA ALA A 53 21.07 17.66 -19.00
C ALA A 53 20.39 18.58 -20.02
N GLU A 54 19.06 18.45 -20.18
CA GLU A 54 18.26 19.34 -21.04
C GLU A 54 17.80 20.63 -20.34
N GLY A 55 17.81 20.65 -19.00
CA GLY A 55 17.16 21.69 -18.19
C GLY A 55 17.94 22.12 -16.96
N SER A 56 17.25 22.24 -15.83
CA SER A 56 17.81 22.73 -14.57
C SER A 56 17.21 22.03 -13.36
N ALA A 57 17.80 22.24 -12.17
CA ALA A 57 17.26 21.74 -10.91
C ALA A 57 15.86 22.31 -10.61
N GLU A 58 15.60 23.56 -11.00
CA GLU A 58 14.29 24.21 -10.90
C GLU A 58 13.28 23.49 -11.81
N LEU A 59 13.64 23.26 -13.08
CA LEU A 59 12.76 22.59 -14.04
C LEU A 59 12.39 21.17 -13.58
N LYS A 60 13.33 20.44 -12.99
CA LYS A 60 13.06 19.15 -12.34
C LYS A 60 12.00 19.29 -11.25
N THR A 61 12.16 20.27 -10.36
CA THR A 61 11.23 20.48 -9.23
C THR A 61 9.83 20.90 -9.71
N TYR A 62 9.77 21.78 -10.71
CA TYR A 62 8.49 22.16 -11.34
C TYR A 62 7.80 20.96 -11.98
N SER A 63 8.58 20.07 -12.63
CA SER A 63 8.05 18.84 -13.22
C SER A 63 7.49 17.88 -12.16
N THR A 64 8.13 17.78 -10.99
CA THR A 64 7.60 17.03 -9.84
C THR A 64 6.28 17.61 -9.34
N ALA A 65 6.16 18.93 -9.24
CA ALA A 65 4.90 19.59 -8.84
C ALA A 65 3.79 19.37 -9.87
N VAL A 66 4.07 19.50 -11.17
CA VAL A 66 3.12 19.21 -12.26
C VAL A 66 2.67 17.74 -12.19
N GLN A 67 3.61 16.81 -12.02
CA GLN A 67 3.32 15.39 -11.84
C GLN A 67 2.39 15.15 -10.64
N ALA A 68 2.61 15.83 -9.52
CA ALA A 68 1.80 15.71 -8.32
C ALA A 68 0.35 16.21 -8.55
N VAL A 69 0.18 17.37 -9.20
CA VAL A 69 -1.14 17.90 -9.59
C VAL A 69 -1.86 16.92 -10.51
N LEU A 70 -1.19 16.41 -11.54
CA LEU A 70 -1.79 15.46 -12.48
C LEU A 70 -2.20 14.16 -11.76
N LEU A 71 -1.40 13.65 -10.82
CA LEU A 71 -1.77 12.49 -10.01
C LEU A 71 -3.00 12.76 -9.13
N MET A 72 -3.12 13.95 -8.53
CA MET A 72 -4.32 14.32 -7.77
C MET A 72 -5.59 14.29 -8.63
N LEU A 73 -5.49 14.58 -9.93
CA LEU A 73 -6.59 14.55 -10.88
C LEU A 73 -6.86 13.15 -11.44
N ILE A 74 -5.80 12.40 -11.78
CA ILE A 74 -5.89 11.10 -12.46
C ILE A 74 -6.30 10.00 -11.48
N VAL A 75 -5.79 9.98 -10.24
CA VAL A 75 -6.05 8.90 -9.27
C VAL A 75 -7.54 8.72 -8.98
N PRO A 76 -8.34 9.78 -8.70
CA PRO A 76 -9.79 9.64 -8.48
C PRO A 76 -10.54 9.14 -9.72
N VAL A 77 -10.16 9.62 -10.91
CA VAL A 77 -10.75 9.18 -12.20
C VAL A 77 -10.46 7.70 -12.42
N PHE A 78 -9.21 7.28 -12.21
CA PHE A 78 -8.80 5.89 -12.32
C PHE A 78 -9.52 5.00 -11.30
N ALA A 79 -9.66 5.44 -10.05
CA ALA A 79 -10.41 4.70 -9.03
C ALA A 79 -11.88 4.53 -9.41
N ALA A 80 -12.51 5.54 -10.03
CA ALA A 80 -13.87 5.44 -10.55
C ALA A 80 -13.98 4.45 -11.73
N LEU A 81 -13.01 4.46 -12.64
CA LEU A 81 -12.94 3.50 -13.75
C LEU A 81 -12.73 2.07 -13.24
N TYR A 82 -11.81 1.88 -12.29
CA TYR A 82 -11.50 0.59 -11.68
C TYR A 82 -12.75 -0.06 -11.08
N ARG A 83 -13.58 0.70 -10.35
CA ARG A 83 -14.84 0.18 -9.81
C ARG A 83 -15.79 -0.33 -10.90
N ARG A 84 -16.00 0.45 -11.95
CA ARG A 84 -16.89 0.07 -13.08
C ARG A 84 -16.44 -1.22 -13.76
N VAL A 85 -15.13 -1.40 -13.98
CA VAL A 85 -14.58 -2.60 -14.62
C VAL A 85 -14.56 -3.80 -13.68
N ARG A 86 -14.36 -3.59 -12.37
CA ARG A 86 -14.43 -4.68 -11.39
C ARG A 86 -15.82 -5.32 -11.38
N ASP A 87 -16.86 -4.50 -11.49
CA ASP A 87 -18.25 -4.95 -11.48
C ASP A 87 -18.63 -5.72 -12.77
N SER A 88 -17.88 -5.56 -13.87
CA SER A 88 -18.09 -6.33 -15.11
C SER A 88 -17.45 -7.73 -15.10
N GLY A 89 -16.71 -8.09 -14.04
CA GLY A 89 -16.09 -9.42 -13.89
C GLY A 89 -14.74 -9.60 -14.59
N GLU A 90 -14.25 -8.59 -15.33
CA GLU A 90 -13.00 -8.66 -16.09
C GLU A 90 -11.77 -8.19 -15.27
N LYS A 91 -11.53 -8.84 -14.13
CA LYS A 91 -10.51 -8.43 -13.13
C LYS A 91 -9.10 -8.21 -13.69
N HIS A 92 -8.71 -8.91 -14.76
CA HIS A 92 -7.35 -8.84 -15.32
C HIS A 92 -7.23 -7.85 -16.49
N PHE A 93 -8.36 -7.45 -17.08
CA PHE A 93 -8.39 -6.55 -18.23
C PHE A 93 -7.74 -5.21 -17.88
N LEU A 94 -8.11 -4.62 -16.75
CA LEU A 94 -7.62 -3.30 -16.36
C LEU A 94 -6.11 -3.29 -16.09
N TYR A 95 -5.58 -4.31 -15.41
CA TYR A 95 -4.14 -4.45 -15.20
C TYR A 95 -3.39 -4.60 -16.52
N ARG A 96 -3.82 -5.53 -17.38
CA ARG A 96 -3.20 -5.78 -18.68
C ARG A 96 -3.24 -4.54 -19.58
N SER A 97 -4.40 -3.89 -19.69
CA SER A 97 -4.58 -2.69 -20.50
C SER A 97 -3.76 -1.50 -19.99
N THR A 98 -3.65 -1.32 -18.67
CA THR A 98 -2.83 -0.26 -18.07
C THR A 98 -1.35 -0.50 -18.32
N VAL A 99 -0.86 -1.73 -18.14
CA VAL A 99 0.53 -2.08 -18.41
C VAL A 99 0.85 -1.96 -19.90
N LEU A 100 -0.06 -2.41 -20.78
CA LEU A 100 0.07 -2.26 -22.23
C LEU A 100 0.13 -0.78 -22.64
N PHE A 101 -0.75 0.06 -22.07
CA PHE A 101 -0.75 1.50 -22.29
C PHE A 101 0.64 2.08 -21.98
N PHE A 102 1.20 1.80 -20.79
CA PHE A 102 2.51 2.35 -20.44
C PHE A 102 3.65 1.77 -21.30
N ALA A 103 3.60 0.49 -21.66
CA ALA A 103 4.60 -0.13 -22.53
C ALA A 103 4.60 0.47 -23.93
N VAL A 104 3.43 0.72 -24.53
CA VAL A 104 3.33 1.35 -25.86
C VAL A 104 3.85 2.78 -25.84
N HIS A 105 3.51 3.58 -24.82
CA HIS A 105 4.05 4.94 -24.68
C HIS A 105 5.57 4.95 -24.53
N LEU A 106 6.16 3.96 -23.87
CA LEU A 106 7.62 3.78 -23.80
C LEU A 106 8.26 3.59 -25.17
N LEU A 107 7.60 2.86 -26.08
CA LEU A 107 8.08 2.72 -27.46
C LEU A 107 8.03 4.07 -28.21
N LEU A 108 6.99 4.86 -27.98
CA LEU A 108 6.87 6.20 -28.55
C LEU A 108 7.96 7.14 -28.02
N PHE A 109 8.27 7.08 -26.71
CA PHE A 109 9.38 7.84 -26.14
C PHE A 109 10.73 7.42 -26.71
N ALA A 110 10.97 6.11 -26.88
CA ALA A 110 12.20 5.61 -27.49
C ALA A 110 12.35 6.11 -28.94
N ALA A 111 11.27 6.10 -29.72
CA ALA A 111 11.26 6.62 -31.08
C ALA A 111 11.48 8.15 -31.13
N ALA A 112 10.80 8.91 -30.26
CA ALA A 112 10.95 10.35 -30.16
C ALA A 112 12.36 10.77 -29.73
N TRP A 113 12.96 10.04 -28.78
CA TRP A 113 14.36 10.22 -28.37
C TRP A 113 15.32 9.94 -29.53
N GLY A 114 15.13 8.83 -30.25
CA GLY A 114 15.93 8.49 -31.43
C GLY A 114 15.82 9.52 -32.56
N ALA A 115 14.70 10.25 -32.63
CA ALA A 115 14.49 11.36 -33.56
C ALA A 115 15.07 12.70 -33.07
N GLY A 116 15.69 12.75 -31.88
CA GLY A 116 16.26 13.96 -31.30
C GLY A 116 15.23 14.96 -30.77
N LEU A 117 14.00 14.52 -30.46
CA LEU A 117 12.97 15.38 -29.89
C LEU A 117 13.22 15.63 -28.39
N PRO A 118 12.96 16.84 -27.86
CA PRO A 118 13.10 17.15 -26.45
C PRO A 118 11.99 16.47 -25.64
N VAL A 119 12.31 15.33 -25.04
CA VAL A 119 11.33 14.51 -24.31
C VAL A 119 11.54 14.52 -22.81
N ALA A 120 12.61 15.12 -22.27
CA ALA A 120 12.98 14.92 -20.86
C ALA A 120 11.89 15.33 -19.86
N VAL A 121 11.29 16.51 -20.03
CA VAL A 121 10.21 17.00 -19.13
C VAL A 121 8.98 16.10 -19.21
N THR A 122 8.51 15.82 -20.43
CA THR A 122 7.32 14.98 -20.64
C THR A 122 7.55 13.56 -20.14
N PHE A 123 8.73 12.99 -20.40
CA PHE A 123 9.14 11.68 -19.91
C PHE A 123 9.26 11.65 -18.39
N TYR A 124 9.75 12.73 -17.76
CA TYR A 124 9.86 12.83 -16.31
C TYR A 124 8.50 12.73 -15.62
N VAL A 125 7.57 13.58 -16.06
CA VAL A 125 6.18 13.61 -15.57
C VAL A 125 5.48 12.30 -15.85
N TRP A 126 5.60 11.79 -17.08
CA TRP A 126 4.97 10.54 -17.50
C TRP A 126 5.49 9.34 -16.68
N LEU A 127 6.80 9.19 -16.51
CA LEU A 127 7.39 8.07 -15.76
C LEU A 127 6.98 8.13 -14.29
N GLY A 128 6.90 9.34 -13.74
CA GLY A 128 6.40 9.57 -12.39
C GLY A 128 4.95 9.10 -12.22
N ILE A 129 4.06 9.45 -13.14
CA ILE A 129 2.66 8.97 -13.15
C ILE A 129 2.62 7.44 -13.33
N ALA A 130 3.37 6.92 -14.30
CA ALA A 130 3.45 5.49 -14.60
C ALA A 130 3.88 4.69 -13.38
N SER A 131 4.88 5.15 -12.62
CA SER A 131 5.38 4.46 -11.44
C SER A 131 4.31 4.24 -10.36
N VAL A 132 3.47 5.25 -10.13
CA VAL A 132 2.40 5.20 -9.12
C VAL A 132 1.24 4.34 -9.62
N MET A 133 0.85 4.50 -10.89
CA MET A 133 -0.27 3.78 -11.49
C MET A 133 0.02 2.30 -11.70
N MET A 134 1.17 1.93 -12.26
CA MET A 134 1.53 0.52 -12.46
C MET A 134 1.57 -0.24 -11.13
N LEU A 135 2.14 0.35 -10.09
CA LEU A 135 2.21 -0.28 -8.78
C LEU A 135 0.83 -0.40 -8.12
N ALA A 136 0.00 0.64 -8.18
CA ALA A 136 -1.35 0.63 -7.63
C ALA A 136 -2.23 -0.44 -8.30
N VAL A 137 -2.20 -0.53 -9.64
CA VAL A 137 -3.00 -1.50 -10.38
C VAL A 137 -2.48 -2.92 -10.19
N PHE A 138 -1.16 -3.11 -10.06
CA PHE A 138 -0.58 -4.41 -9.73
C PHE A 138 -1.06 -4.92 -8.36
N TRP A 139 -1.09 -4.06 -7.34
CA TRP A 139 -1.59 -4.44 -6.02
C TRP A 139 -3.09 -4.69 -6.01
N ALA A 140 -3.87 -3.88 -6.75
CA ALA A 140 -5.30 -4.09 -6.90
C ALA A 140 -5.60 -5.44 -7.57
N PHE A 141 -4.91 -5.75 -8.68
CA PHE A 141 -4.98 -7.06 -9.35
C PHE A 141 -4.60 -8.20 -8.40
N SER A 142 -3.51 -8.06 -7.64
CA SER A 142 -3.07 -9.10 -6.69
C SER A 142 -4.10 -9.33 -5.57
N ALA A 143 -4.72 -8.27 -5.06
CA ALA A 143 -5.78 -8.31 -4.06
C ALA A 143 -7.05 -8.99 -4.60
N ASP A 144 -7.39 -8.75 -5.87
CA ASP A 144 -8.54 -9.37 -6.53
C ASP A 144 -8.39 -10.88 -6.77
N LEU A 145 -7.15 -11.40 -6.68
CA LEU A 145 -6.84 -12.81 -6.87
C LEU A 145 -6.96 -13.63 -5.59
N PHE A 146 -6.58 -13.09 -4.42
CA PHE A 146 -6.45 -13.88 -3.19
C PHE A 146 -7.43 -13.46 -2.09
N ASN A 147 -7.91 -14.45 -1.32
CA ASN A 147 -8.58 -14.13 -0.06
C ASN A 147 -7.58 -13.61 0.98
N LEU A 148 -8.13 -12.99 2.03
CA LEU A 148 -7.36 -12.34 3.11
C LEU A 148 -6.26 -13.24 3.70
N ARG A 149 -6.58 -14.51 4.02
CA ARG A 149 -5.64 -15.44 4.66
C ARG A 149 -4.49 -15.85 3.75
N SER A 150 -4.71 -15.92 2.44
CA SER A 150 -3.65 -16.17 1.47
C SER A 150 -2.83 -14.91 1.18
N GLY A 151 -3.49 -13.76 1.04
CA GLY A 151 -2.83 -12.47 0.85
C GLY A 151 -1.83 -12.13 1.97
N GLN A 152 -2.22 -12.29 3.23
CA GLN A 152 -1.35 -12.04 4.40
C GLN A 152 -0.01 -12.80 4.38
N ARG A 153 0.02 -13.99 3.77
CA ARG A 153 1.22 -14.83 3.68
C ARG A 153 2.02 -14.54 2.40
N ILE A 154 1.34 -14.38 1.27
CA ILE A 154 1.98 -14.32 -0.06
C ILE A 154 2.45 -12.89 -0.41
N PHE A 155 1.75 -11.86 0.03
CA PHE A 155 2.04 -10.47 -0.37
C PHE A 155 3.40 -9.96 0.13
N PRO A 156 3.86 -10.28 1.35
CA PRO A 156 5.22 -9.93 1.78
C PRO A 156 6.31 -10.50 0.85
N LEU A 157 6.13 -11.73 0.36
CA LEU A 157 7.04 -12.36 -0.60
C LEU A 157 7.03 -11.64 -1.95
N ILE A 158 5.85 -11.26 -2.45
CA ILE A 158 5.71 -10.47 -3.69
C ILE A 158 6.40 -9.11 -3.55
N ALA A 159 6.18 -8.42 -2.43
CA ALA A 159 6.82 -7.13 -2.15
C ALA A 159 8.35 -7.24 -2.11
N ALA A 160 8.88 -8.31 -1.51
CA ALA A 160 10.31 -8.59 -1.48
C ALA A 160 10.89 -8.79 -2.89
N ALA A 161 10.16 -9.47 -3.79
CA ALA A 161 10.57 -9.61 -5.19
C ALA A 161 10.62 -8.27 -5.93
N GLY A 162 9.64 -7.38 -5.69
CA GLY A 162 9.65 -6.02 -6.21
C GLY A 162 10.84 -5.20 -5.68
N ALA A 163 11.14 -5.28 -4.38
CA ALA A 163 12.30 -4.61 -3.79
C ALA A 163 13.63 -5.12 -4.39
N LEU A 164 13.74 -6.42 -4.64
CA LEU A 164 14.88 -7.00 -5.35
C LEU A 164 14.98 -6.47 -6.80
N GLY A 165 13.85 -6.36 -7.50
CA GLY A 165 13.81 -5.77 -8.85
C GLY A 165 14.32 -4.33 -8.86
N ALA A 166 13.91 -3.51 -7.89
CA ALA A 166 14.41 -2.15 -7.72
C ALA A 166 15.93 -2.09 -7.48
N LEU A 167 16.44 -2.97 -6.60
CA LEU A 167 17.86 -3.05 -6.28
C LEU A 167 18.71 -3.46 -7.49
N VAL A 168 18.30 -4.51 -8.21
CA VAL A 168 19.01 -4.98 -9.41
C VAL A 168 18.92 -3.93 -10.52
N GLY A 169 17.74 -3.32 -10.72
CA GLY A 169 17.50 -2.30 -11.74
C GLY A 169 18.40 -1.08 -11.55
N SER A 170 18.44 -0.53 -10.33
CA SER A 170 19.33 0.59 -10.02
C SER A 170 20.81 0.23 -10.12
N GLY A 171 21.20 -1.01 -9.79
CA GLY A 171 22.59 -1.45 -9.79
C GLY A 171 23.18 -1.62 -11.19
N ILE A 172 22.41 -2.13 -12.16
CA ILE A 172 22.93 -2.39 -13.51
C ILE A 172 22.57 -1.30 -14.53
N SER A 173 21.69 -0.36 -14.18
CA SER A 173 21.13 0.58 -15.17
C SER A 173 22.18 1.42 -15.88
N ALA A 174 23.22 1.89 -15.18
CA ALA A 174 24.27 2.69 -15.82
C ALA A 174 25.08 1.87 -16.83
N ASP A 175 25.33 0.60 -16.54
CA ASP A 175 26.03 -0.27 -17.48
C ASP A 175 25.16 -0.59 -18.69
N VAL A 176 23.87 -0.89 -18.48
CA VAL A 176 22.93 -1.09 -19.59
C VAL A 176 22.90 0.18 -20.46
N ASP A 177 22.69 1.34 -19.85
CA ASP A 177 22.62 2.63 -20.53
C ASP A 177 23.89 2.94 -21.35
N ARG A 178 25.08 2.68 -20.80
CA ARG A 178 26.34 2.86 -21.52
C ARG A 178 26.43 2.04 -22.81
N HIS A 179 25.84 0.84 -22.84
CA HIS A 179 25.95 -0.07 -23.99
C HIS A 179 24.84 0.13 -25.04
N ILE A 180 23.62 0.46 -24.62
CA ILE A 180 22.46 0.55 -25.54
C ILE A 180 21.81 1.94 -25.60
N GLY A 181 22.31 2.90 -24.81
CA GLY A 181 21.80 4.26 -24.69
C GLY A 181 20.42 4.36 -24.03
N HIS A 182 19.98 5.59 -23.75
CA HIS A 182 18.70 5.87 -23.10
C HIS A 182 17.51 5.25 -23.84
N GLY A 183 17.50 5.34 -25.18
CA GLY A 183 16.46 4.74 -26.03
C GLY A 183 16.44 3.21 -25.93
N GLY A 184 17.59 2.56 -25.85
CA GLY A 184 17.68 1.11 -25.64
C GLY A 184 17.15 0.69 -24.28
N VAL A 185 17.45 1.45 -23.21
CA VAL A 185 16.90 1.23 -21.87
C VAL A 185 15.37 1.31 -21.88
N MET A 186 14.80 2.28 -22.60
CA MET A 186 13.35 2.41 -22.79
C MET A 186 12.74 1.18 -23.48
N LEU A 187 13.39 0.64 -24.53
CA LEU A 187 12.93 -0.57 -25.20
C LEU A 187 12.98 -1.80 -24.29
N VAL A 188 14.07 -1.98 -23.52
CA VAL A 188 14.20 -3.07 -22.55
C VAL A 188 13.09 -2.98 -21.50
N ALA A 189 12.84 -1.79 -20.95
CA ALA A 189 11.76 -1.57 -20.00
C ALA A 189 10.38 -1.86 -20.59
N ALA A 190 10.12 -1.47 -21.85
CA ALA A 190 8.88 -1.79 -22.55
C ALA A 190 8.66 -3.30 -22.66
N VAL A 191 9.69 -4.06 -23.05
CA VAL A 191 9.63 -5.52 -23.15
C VAL A 191 9.34 -6.15 -21.78
N LEU A 192 10.00 -5.69 -20.71
CA LEU A 192 9.76 -6.18 -19.35
C LEU A 192 8.31 -5.93 -18.90
N LEU A 193 7.76 -4.75 -19.19
CA LEU A 193 6.36 -4.44 -18.90
C LEU A 193 5.40 -5.31 -19.71
N LEU A 194 5.65 -5.51 -21.02
CA LEU A 194 4.82 -6.39 -21.85
C LEU A 194 4.83 -7.84 -21.33
N LEU A 195 5.99 -8.35 -20.91
CA LEU A 195 6.11 -9.67 -20.29
C LEU A 195 5.32 -9.73 -18.97
N ALA A 196 5.42 -8.70 -18.12
CA ALA A 196 4.66 -8.64 -16.88
C ALA A 196 3.14 -8.59 -17.12
N GLY A 197 2.68 -7.82 -18.12
CA GLY A 197 1.28 -7.73 -18.49
C GLY A 197 0.73 -9.01 -19.14
N GLY A 198 1.50 -9.65 -20.03
CA GLY A 198 1.11 -10.87 -20.74
C GLY A 198 0.93 -12.08 -19.82
N LEU A 199 1.58 -12.09 -18.65
CA LEU A 199 1.41 -13.14 -17.64
C LEU A 199 0.10 -13.02 -16.84
N ALA A 200 -0.64 -11.91 -16.92
CA ALA A 200 -1.79 -11.64 -16.05
C ALA A 200 -2.91 -12.70 -16.17
N ASP A 201 -3.39 -12.97 -17.38
CA ASP A 201 -4.53 -13.86 -17.63
C ASP A 201 -4.25 -15.29 -17.17
N SER A 202 -3.02 -15.74 -17.42
CA SER A 202 -2.59 -17.08 -17.07
C SER A 202 -2.28 -17.21 -15.58
N THR A 203 -1.91 -16.13 -14.88
CA THR A 203 -1.63 -16.11 -13.44
C THR A 203 -2.90 -16.33 -12.62
N ALA A 204 -4.00 -15.68 -13.01
CA ALA A 204 -5.26 -15.85 -12.30
C ALA A 204 -5.80 -17.28 -12.33
N ARG A 205 -5.60 -17.99 -13.45
CA ARG A 205 -5.99 -19.41 -13.60
C ARG A 205 -5.18 -20.36 -12.72
N LEU A 206 -4.04 -19.93 -12.19
CA LEU A 206 -3.19 -20.73 -11.31
C LEU A 206 -3.56 -20.60 -9.83
N VAL A 207 -4.44 -19.66 -9.47
CA VAL A 207 -4.84 -19.46 -8.08
C VAL A 207 -5.80 -20.58 -7.67
N PRO A 208 -5.48 -21.39 -6.64
CA PRO A 208 -6.37 -22.47 -6.19
C PRO A 208 -7.68 -21.91 -5.64
N ALA A 209 -8.81 -22.61 -5.86
CA ALA A 209 -10.13 -22.18 -5.39
C ALA A 209 -10.18 -21.85 -3.88
N GLY A 210 -9.49 -22.62 -3.03
CA GLY A 210 -9.41 -22.35 -1.57
C GLY A 210 -8.53 -21.16 -1.17
N SER A 211 -7.83 -20.56 -2.12
CA SER A 211 -6.96 -19.38 -1.95
C SER A 211 -7.49 -18.17 -2.72
N ALA A 212 -8.42 -18.39 -3.65
CA ALA A 212 -9.04 -17.36 -4.47
C ALA A 212 -9.80 -16.34 -3.60
N ALA A 213 -9.86 -15.10 -4.08
CA ALA A 213 -10.73 -14.09 -3.51
C ALA A 213 -12.18 -14.57 -3.54
N ILE A 214 -12.93 -14.28 -2.47
CA ILE A 214 -14.36 -14.56 -2.42
C ILE A 214 -15.01 -13.64 -3.46
N SER A 215 -15.62 -14.21 -4.49
CA SER A 215 -16.49 -13.45 -5.39
C SER A 215 -17.73 -13.06 -4.60
N ASP A 216 -17.71 -11.89 -3.98
CA ASP A 216 -18.95 -11.30 -3.47
C ASP A 216 -19.87 -11.09 -4.67
N THR A 217 -20.97 -11.85 -4.71
CA THR A 217 -22.12 -11.57 -5.57
C THR A 217 -22.90 -10.34 -5.09
N GLN A 218 -22.53 -9.77 -3.94
CA GLN A 218 -23.02 -8.47 -3.51
C GLN A 218 -22.09 -7.36 -4.00
N PRO A 219 -22.62 -6.25 -4.56
CA PRO A 219 -21.81 -5.10 -4.90
C PRO A 219 -21.06 -4.67 -3.63
N ALA A 220 -19.74 -4.51 -3.72
CA ALA A 220 -18.95 -4.12 -2.56
C ALA A 220 -19.55 -2.86 -1.94
N THR A 221 -20.17 -3.00 -0.78
CA THR A 221 -20.81 -1.94 0.00
C THR A 221 -19.77 -1.05 0.68
N SER A 222 -18.53 -0.99 0.17
CA SER A 222 -17.63 0.11 0.50
C SER A 222 -18.02 1.28 -0.38
N PRO A 223 -18.84 2.24 0.08
CA PRO A 223 -19.17 3.40 -0.72
C PRO A 223 -17.86 4.06 -1.15
N ALA A 224 -17.80 4.48 -2.41
CA ALA A 224 -16.82 5.45 -2.81
C ALA A 224 -17.12 6.72 -2.02
N TYR A 225 -16.40 6.94 -0.93
CA TYR A 225 -16.58 8.14 -0.14
C TYR A 225 -16.25 9.34 -1.03
N PRO A 226 -17.12 10.36 -1.12
CA PRO A 226 -16.81 11.59 -1.83
C PRO A 226 -15.47 12.14 -1.32
N LEU A 227 -14.66 12.73 -2.21
CA LEU A 227 -13.38 13.33 -1.82
C LEU A 227 -13.55 14.29 -0.62
N ALA A 228 -14.64 15.07 -0.62
CA ALA A 228 -15.03 15.96 0.48
C ALA A 228 -15.17 15.24 1.84
N GLN A 229 -15.72 14.03 1.88
CA GLN A 229 -15.81 13.24 3.11
C GLN A 229 -14.43 12.85 3.62
N GLY A 230 -13.51 12.47 2.73
CA GLY A 230 -12.13 12.19 3.11
C GLY A 230 -11.44 13.38 3.78
N PHE A 231 -11.64 14.59 3.25
CA PHE A 231 -11.15 15.81 3.87
C PHE A 231 -11.80 16.08 5.23
N LEU A 232 -13.12 15.89 5.35
CA LEU A 232 -13.83 16.06 6.62
C LEU A 232 -13.35 15.08 7.69
N VAL A 233 -13.11 13.81 7.33
CA VAL A 233 -12.55 12.79 8.24
C VAL A 233 -11.17 13.22 8.75
N VAL A 234 -10.28 13.66 7.85
CA VAL A 234 -8.95 14.16 8.24
C VAL A 234 -9.08 15.41 9.11
N TRP A 235 -9.96 16.33 8.77
CA TRP A 235 -10.14 17.59 9.50
C TRP A 235 -10.72 17.37 10.91
N ASN A 236 -11.65 16.45 11.08
CA ASN A 236 -12.31 16.20 12.35
C ASN A 236 -11.46 15.37 13.33
N SER A 237 -10.49 14.60 12.81
CA SER A 237 -9.59 13.81 13.64
C SER A 237 -8.29 14.55 13.94
N ALA A 238 -8.06 14.85 15.21
CA ALA A 238 -6.85 15.55 15.62
C ALA A 238 -5.57 14.74 15.35
N THR A 239 -5.62 13.40 15.43
CA THR A 239 -4.51 12.52 15.07
C THR A 239 -4.24 12.54 13.57
N LEU A 240 -5.29 12.46 12.73
CA LEU A 240 -5.12 12.54 11.27
C LEU A 240 -4.62 13.91 10.81
N ARG A 241 -5.04 15.02 11.42
CA ARG A 241 -4.49 16.36 11.09
C ARG A 241 -2.98 16.42 11.29
N LEU A 242 -2.47 15.83 12.37
CA LEU A 242 -1.02 15.79 12.60
C LEU A 242 -0.31 14.86 11.62
N ILE A 243 -0.88 13.70 11.29
CA ILE A 243 -0.32 12.80 10.27
C ILE A 243 -0.31 13.48 8.89
N ALA A 244 -1.35 14.22 8.55
CA ALA A 244 -1.43 15.01 7.32
C ALA A 244 -0.33 16.09 7.28
N ALA A 245 -0.14 16.83 8.38
CA ALA A 245 0.93 17.82 8.52
C ALA A 245 2.32 17.17 8.41
N LEU A 246 2.54 16.04 9.07
CA LEU A 246 3.76 15.24 8.98
C LEU A 246 4.07 14.90 7.53
N VAL A 247 3.10 14.35 6.80
CA VAL A 247 3.28 13.91 5.41
C VAL A 247 3.54 15.08 4.46
N ILE A 248 2.85 16.23 4.65
CA ILE A 248 3.12 17.44 3.86
C ILE A 248 4.54 17.93 4.12
N LEU A 249 4.92 18.12 5.39
CA LEU A 249 6.24 18.62 5.76
C LEU A 249 7.34 17.67 5.29
N LEU A 250 7.14 16.36 5.46
CA LEU A 250 8.08 15.33 5.05
C LEU A 250 8.34 15.40 3.53
N ASN A 251 7.30 15.46 2.71
CA ASN A 251 7.46 15.57 1.25
C ASN A 251 8.03 16.91 0.83
N LEU A 252 7.61 18.01 1.47
CA LEU A 252 8.18 19.33 1.21
C LEU A 252 9.70 19.35 1.45
N ILE A 253 10.15 18.84 2.61
CA ILE A 253 11.58 18.75 2.95
C ILE A 253 12.30 17.84 1.95
N ASN A 254 11.76 16.67 1.66
CA ASN A 254 12.38 15.70 0.76
C ASN A 254 12.55 16.26 -0.66
N THR A 255 11.49 16.85 -1.22
CA THR A 255 11.52 17.41 -2.57
C THR A 255 12.44 18.64 -2.64
N ASN A 256 12.49 19.47 -1.60
CA ASN A 256 13.49 20.54 -1.49
C ASN A 256 14.93 19.98 -1.34
N GLY A 257 15.13 18.87 -0.62
CA GLY A 257 16.41 18.19 -0.50
C GLY A 257 16.91 17.64 -1.83
N GLU A 258 16.01 17.08 -2.62
CA GLU A 258 16.29 16.65 -4.00
C GLU A 258 16.62 17.82 -4.92
N TYR A 259 15.97 18.98 -4.74
CA TYR A 259 16.37 20.22 -5.42
C TYR A 259 17.80 20.63 -5.03
N ILE A 260 18.12 20.68 -3.73
CA ILE A 260 19.47 21.02 -3.25
C ILE A 260 20.52 20.08 -3.86
N LEU A 261 20.28 18.77 -3.82
CA LEU A 261 21.16 17.78 -4.43
C LEU A 261 21.33 18.02 -5.93
N ALA A 262 20.22 18.21 -6.65
CA ALA A 262 20.24 18.49 -8.08
C ALA A 262 21.03 19.76 -8.40
N SER A 263 20.86 20.84 -7.63
CA SER A 263 21.59 22.09 -7.82
C SER A 263 23.12 21.90 -7.69
N PHE A 264 23.59 21.20 -6.65
CA PHE A 264 25.03 20.91 -6.50
C PHE A 264 25.58 20.03 -7.62
N VAL A 265 24.81 19.02 -8.04
CA VAL A 265 25.21 18.11 -9.12
C VAL A 265 25.27 18.85 -10.46
N THR A 266 24.27 19.67 -10.75
CA THR A 266 24.21 20.49 -11.97
C THR A 266 25.34 21.51 -12.00
N GLU A 267 25.61 22.20 -10.88
CA GLU A 267 26.72 23.16 -10.77
C GLU A 267 28.07 22.51 -11.10
N TYR A 268 28.36 21.35 -10.50
CA TYR A 268 29.58 20.60 -10.81
C TYR A 268 29.61 20.10 -12.26
N SER A 269 28.49 19.58 -12.78
CA SER A 269 28.43 19.10 -14.16
C SER A 269 28.64 20.22 -15.18
N GLY A 270 28.24 21.46 -14.85
CA GLY A 270 28.44 22.64 -15.68
C GLY A 270 29.90 23.05 -15.86
N THR A 271 30.81 22.55 -15.01
CA THR A 271 32.26 22.77 -15.18
C THR A 271 32.90 21.76 -16.13
N LEU A 272 32.16 20.73 -16.58
CA LEU A 272 32.62 19.68 -17.47
C LEU A 272 32.22 19.96 -18.93
N GLY A 273 32.83 19.25 -19.88
CA GLY A 273 32.33 19.24 -21.26
C GLY A 273 30.94 18.60 -21.38
N ARG A 274 30.13 18.98 -22.37
CA ARG A 274 28.73 18.50 -22.51
C ARG A 274 28.58 16.98 -22.46
N THR A 275 29.43 16.24 -23.17
CA THR A 275 29.41 14.77 -23.18
C THR A 275 29.85 14.17 -21.85
N GLU A 276 30.83 14.78 -21.18
CA GLU A 276 31.31 14.35 -19.87
C GLU A 276 30.28 14.63 -18.76
N ALA A 277 29.59 15.77 -18.86
CA ALA A 277 28.52 16.16 -17.94
C ALA A 277 27.37 15.15 -17.96
N ASP A 278 26.92 14.73 -19.14
CA ASP A 278 25.85 13.75 -19.32
C ASP A 278 26.22 12.37 -18.73
N GLN A 279 27.44 11.90 -19.03
CA GLN A 279 27.97 10.66 -18.47
C GLN A 279 28.12 10.74 -16.94
N TYR A 280 28.60 11.88 -16.43
CA TYR A 280 28.74 12.14 -15.00
C TYR A 280 27.38 12.09 -14.29
N LEU A 281 26.36 12.79 -14.82
CA LEU A 281 25.01 12.79 -14.27
C LEU A 281 24.44 11.37 -14.18
N THR A 282 24.58 10.60 -15.26
CA THR A 282 24.09 9.22 -15.33
C THR A 282 24.77 8.32 -14.30
N VAL A 283 26.10 8.34 -14.21
CA VAL A 283 26.85 7.53 -13.24
C VAL A 283 26.57 7.98 -11.80
N PHE A 284 26.45 9.30 -11.57
CA PHE A 284 26.14 9.87 -10.27
C PHE A 284 24.79 9.36 -9.75
N TYR A 285 23.72 9.54 -10.53
CA TYR A 285 22.37 9.15 -10.14
C TYR A 285 22.20 7.64 -10.05
N ALA A 286 22.86 6.86 -10.92
CA ALA A 286 22.87 5.41 -10.80
C ALA A 286 23.45 4.94 -9.46
N ARG A 287 24.64 5.43 -9.10
CA ARG A 287 25.30 5.06 -7.83
C ARG A 287 24.52 5.58 -6.63
N TYR A 288 24.00 6.80 -6.71
CA TYR A 288 23.16 7.40 -5.68
C TYR A 288 21.90 6.56 -5.41
N LEU A 289 21.15 6.21 -6.45
CA LEU A 289 19.93 5.42 -6.35
C LEU A 289 20.22 3.98 -5.88
N PHE A 290 21.27 3.35 -6.39
CA PHE A 290 21.67 2.01 -5.96
C PHE A 290 22.00 1.97 -4.47
N LEU A 291 22.88 2.86 -3.99
CA LEU A 291 23.27 2.89 -2.58
C LEU A 291 22.09 3.25 -1.67
N THR A 292 21.25 4.21 -2.07
CA THR A 292 20.05 4.59 -1.31
C THR A 292 19.09 3.41 -1.18
N THR A 293 18.87 2.67 -2.27
CA THR A 293 17.98 1.50 -2.30
C THR A 293 18.56 0.33 -1.51
N ALA A 294 19.86 0.04 -1.68
CA ALA A 294 20.56 -1.01 -0.96
C ALA A 294 20.55 -0.75 0.56
N LEU A 295 20.88 0.47 0.98
CA LEU A 295 20.90 0.84 2.38
C LEU A 295 19.49 0.85 2.99
N GLY A 296 18.49 1.36 2.27
CA GLY A 296 17.09 1.31 2.70
C GLY A 296 16.62 -0.14 2.88
N PHE A 297 16.98 -1.04 1.97
CA PHE A 297 16.69 -2.47 2.07
C PHE A 297 17.35 -3.10 3.31
N LEU A 298 18.61 -2.79 3.59
CA LEU A 298 19.31 -3.28 4.79
C LEU A 298 18.68 -2.76 6.08
N ILE A 299 18.30 -1.48 6.13
CA ILE A 299 17.59 -0.89 7.27
C ILE A 299 16.24 -1.59 7.47
N GLN A 300 15.48 -1.79 6.39
CA GLN A 300 14.19 -2.50 6.44
C GLN A 300 14.33 -3.92 6.99
N LEU A 301 15.33 -4.67 6.51
CA LEU A 301 15.51 -6.08 6.84
C LEU A 301 16.04 -6.27 8.28
N PHE A 302 16.99 -5.44 8.71
CA PHE A 302 17.70 -5.67 9.96
C PHE A 302 17.35 -4.69 11.08
N LEU A 303 17.04 -3.43 10.78
CA LEU A 303 16.92 -2.39 11.79
C LEU A 303 15.48 -2.10 12.21
N VAL A 304 14.52 -2.06 11.28
CA VAL A 304 13.14 -1.62 11.57
C VAL A 304 12.50 -2.41 12.73
N SER A 305 12.50 -3.75 12.67
CA SER A 305 11.93 -4.58 13.75
C SER A 305 12.64 -4.39 15.09
N ARG A 306 13.97 -4.20 15.08
CA ARG A 306 14.77 -4.00 16.30
C ARG A 306 14.50 -2.62 16.92
N ILE A 307 14.36 -1.59 16.09
CA ILE A 307 14.01 -0.23 16.51
C ILE A 307 12.63 -0.24 17.17
N TYR A 308 11.62 -0.86 16.54
CA TYR A 308 10.27 -0.93 17.12
C TYR A 308 10.24 -1.63 18.47
N LYS A 309 10.99 -2.74 18.62
CA LYS A 309 11.10 -3.44 19.90
C LYS A 309 11.78 -2.60 20.98
N LYS A 310 12.75 -1.75 20.63
CA LYS A 310 13.56 -0.99 21.59
C LYS A 310 12.94 0.35 21.98
N VAL A 311 12.37 1.09 21.02
CA VAL A 311 11.88 2.47 21.25
C VAL A 311 10.40 2.67 20.90
N GLY A 312 9.71 1.65 20.41
CA GLY A 312 8.30 1.71 20.01
C GLY A 312 8.05 2.51 18.73
N ILE A 313 6.79 2.54 18.29
CA ILE A 313 6.35 3.26 17.07
C ILE A 313 6.58 4.77 17.22
N ALA A 314 6.19 5.34 18.37
CA ALA A 314 6.36 6.77 18.63
C ALA A 314 7.84 7.19 18.65
N GLY A 315 8.72 6.38 19.24
CA GLY A 315 10.17 6.66 19.26
C GLY A 315 10.80 6.53 17.87
N ALA A 316 10.34 5.57 17.05
CA ALA A 316 10.81 5.41 15.68
C ALA A 316 10.53 6.64 14.81
N LEU A 317 9.39 7.31 15.03
CA LEU A 317 8.97 8.52 14.31
C LEU A 317 9.90 9.72 14.50
N TYR A 318 10.71 9.74 15.58
CA TYR A 318 11.64 10.83 15.86
C TYR A 318 12.97 10.69 15.11
N ILE A 319 13.29 9.49 14.62
CA ILE A 319 14.60 9.19 14.04
C ILE A 319 14.84 10.01 12.77
N LEU A 320 13.87 10.04 11.84
CA LEU A 320 14.04 10.76 10.57
C LEU A 320 14.13 12.28 10.77
N PRO A 321 13.24 12.95 11.53
CA PRO A 321 13.37 14.39 11.74
C PRO A 321 14.68 14.80 12.43
N VAL A 322 15.15 14.02 13.42
CA VAL A 322 16.45 14.28 14.06
C VAL A 322 17.61 14.12 13.07
N LEU A 323 17.56 13.08 12.23
CA LEU A 323 18.52 12.88 11.17
C LEU A 323 18.51 14.04 10.16
N MET A 324 17.32 14.51 9.76
CA MET A 324 17.16 15.66 8.86
C MET A 324 17.77 16.94 9.47
N ILE A 325 17.51 17.24 10.74
CA ILE A 325 18.10 18.41 11.41
C ILE A 325 19.63 18.32 11.38
N ALA A 326 20.20 17.16 11.73
CA ALA A 326 21.64 16.95 11.70
C ALA A 326 22.21 17.08 10.28
N ASN A 327 21.54 16.49 9.30
CA ASN A 327 21.91 16.53 7.88
C ASN A 327 21.94 17.97 7.34
N TYR A 328 20.84 18.70 7.44
CA TYR A 328 20.76 20.07 6.91
C TYR A 328 21.66 21.04 7.68
N SER A 329 21.84 20.84 8.99
CA SER A 329 22.83 21.63 9.76
C SER A 329 24.26 21.36 9.27
N LEU A 330 24.61 20.10 9.01
CA LEU A 330 25.92 19.75 8.47
C LEU A 330 26.11 20.28 7.05
N MET A 331 25.10 20.20 6.18
CA MET A 331 25.14 20.79 4.84
C MET A 331 25.32 22.32 4.90
N ALA A 332 24.71 23.00 5.87
CA ALA A 332 24.85 24.45 6.03
C ALA A 332 26.27 24.85 6.45
N LEU A 333 26.94 24.01 7.24
CA LEU A 333 28.31 24.22 7.69
C LEU A 333 29.35 23.80 6.64
N VAL A 334 29.08 22.73 5.89
CA VAL A 334 29.98 22.13 4.90
C VAL A 334 29.21 21.89 3.59
N PRO A 335 28.96 22.95 2.80
CA PRO A 335 28.15 22.89 1.58
C PRO A 335 28.94 22.31 0.41
N VAL A 336 29.29 21.02 0.49
CA VAL A 336 29.99 20.29 -0.57
C VAL A 336 29.17 19.10 -1.04
N LEU A 337 29.23 18.80 -2.34
CA LEU A 337 28.44 17.75 -2.99
C LEU A 337 28.57 16.38 -2.28
N ALA A 338 29.75 16.04 -1.77
CA ALA A 338 29.98 14.78 -1.05
C ALA A 338 29.13 14.66 0.23
N VAL A 339 29.00 15.76 1.00
CA VAL A 339 28.20 15.83 2.22
C VAL A 339 26.72 15.78 1.88
N VAL A 340 26.28 16.58 0.90
CA VAL A 340 24.89 16.62 0.45
C VAL A 340 24.44 15.24 -0.05
N ARG A 341 25.26 14.59 -0.89
CA ARG A 341 24.99 13.24 -1.38
C ARG A 341 24.86 12.22 -0.25
N ALA A 342 25.78 12.23 0.71
CA ALA A 342 25.77 11.28 1.83
C ALA A 342 24.54 11.49 2.73
N ALA A 343 24.24 12.75 3.06
CA ALA A 343 23.09 13.10 3.87
C ALA A 343 21.76 12.74 3.19
N MET A 344 21.60 13.07 1.90
CA MET A 344 20.40 12.70 1.13
C MET A 344 20.25 11.19 0.96
N MET A 345 21.35 10.46 0.79
CA MET A 345 21.33 9.00 0.73
C MET A 345 20.82 8.41 2.06
N LEU A 346 21.36 8.86 3.20
CA LEU A 346 20.93 8.42 4.53
C LEU A 346 19.46 8.77 4.80
N GLU A 347 19.07 10.00 4.51
CA GLU A 347 17.70 10.51 4.68
C GLU A 347 16.70 9.67 3.88
N ASN A 348 16.94 9.48 2.60
CA ASN A 348 16.06 8.71 1.72
C ASN A 348 16.03 7.22 2.11
N SER A 349 17.16 6.63 2.48
CA SER A 349 17.18 5.24 2.96
C SER A 349 16.34 5.04 4.22
N VAL A 350 16.38 5.97 5.18
CA VAL A 350 15.54 5.92 6.39
C VAL A 350 14.07 6.22 6.07
N ASN A 351 13.81 7.15 5.16
CA ASN A 351 12.46 7.51 4.72
C ASN A 351 11.74 6.32 4.06
N TYR A 352 12.39 5.67 3.08
CA TYR A 352 11.82 4.54 2.34
C TYR A 352 11.69 3.24 3.16
N SER A 353 12.33 3.16 4.33
CA SER A 353 12.30 1.97 5.19
C SER A 353 11.53 2.24 6.48
N LEU A 354 12.21 2.81 7.47
CA LEU A 354 11.71 3.03 8.81
C LEU A 354 10.52 4.00 8.84
N GLU A 355 10.64 5.18 8.21
CA GLU A 355 9.59 6.20 8.30
C GLU A 355 8.31 5.72 7.61
N THR A 356 8.42 5.15 6.41
CA THR A 356 7.27 4.59 5.68
C THR A 356 6.57 3.50 6.51
N THR A 357 7.34 2.59 7.11
CA THR A 357 6.77 1.55 7.99
C THR A 357 6.10 2.18 9.21
N THR A 358 6.70 3.22 9.79
CA THR A 358 6.22 3.87 11.02
C THR A 358 4.93 4.62 10.78
N ARG A 359 4.87 5.37 9.67
CA ARG A 359 3.66 6.06 9.22
C ARG A 359 2.49 5.10 9.05
N HIS A 360 2.72 3.92 8.47
CA HIS A 360 1.66 2.92 8.35
C HIS A 360 1.20 2.37 9.71
N ALA A 361 2.13 2.19 10.65
CA ALA A 361 1.82 1.74 12.01
C ALA A 361 1.03 2.78 12.83
N LEU A 362 1.12 4.09 12.50
CA LEU A 362 0.34 5.14 13.16
C LEU A 362 -1.17 4.99 13.01
N PHE A 363 -1.64 4.28 11.96
CA PHE A 363 -3.05 4.01 11.71
C PHE A 363 -3.54 2.69 12.34
N LEU A 364 -2.73 2.03 13.17
CA LEU A 364 -3.18 0.82 13.88
C LEU A 364 -4.26 1.10 14.93
N PRO A 365 -4.12 2.11 15.82
CA PRO A 365 -5.11 2.39 16.87
C PRO A 365 -6.21 3.38 16.44
N VAL A 366 -6.33 3.71 15.16
CA VAL A 366 -7.36 4.67 14.69
C VAL A 366 -8.63 3.94 14.24
N ARG A 367 -9.76 4.64 14.23
CA ARG A 367 -11.06 4.05 13.87
C ARG A 367 -11.09 3.59 12.42
N ARG A 368 -12.02 2.69 12.07
CA ARG A 368 -12.19 2.16 10.70
C ARG A 368 -12.30 3.27 9.65
N GLU A 369 -13.16 4.26 9.86
CA GLU A 369 -13.31 5.37 8.90
C GLU A 369 -12.00 6.15 8.71
N GLU A 370 -11.28 6.43 9.80
CA GLU A 370 -9.96 7.10 9.76
C GLU A 370 -8.90 6.25 9.05
N LYS A 371 -8.91 4.93 9.27
CA LYS A 371 -7.97 3.96 8.72
C LYS A 371 -8.15 3.72 7.22
N TYR A 372 -9.39 3.73 6.73
CA TYR A 372 -9.68 3.47 5.32
C TYR A 372 -9.86 4.76 4.52
N VAL A 373 -10.68 5.70 4.99
CA VAL A 373 -10.98 6.96 4.28
C VAL A 373 -9.91 8.01 4.56
N GLY A 374 -9.58 8.22 5.83
CA GLY A 374 -8.59 9.22 6.24
C GLY A 374 -7.21 8.91 5.69
N LYS A 375 -6.71 7.69 5.91
CA LYS A 375 -5.41 7.23 5.38
C LYS A 375 -5.32 7.36 3.86
N GLN A 376 -6.34 6.90 3.14
CA GLN A 376 -6.34 6.99 1.68
C GLN A 376 -6.27 8.45 1.23
N THR A 377 -7.00 9.36 1.90
CA THR A 377 -6.97 10.79 1.61
C THR A 377 -5.59 11.38 1.85
N ILE A 378 -4.94 11.00 2.96
CA ILE A 378 -3.57 11.44 3.29
C ILE A 378 -2.57 10.94 2.24
N ASP A 379 -2.59 9.65 1.92
CA ASP A 379 -1.64 9.00 1.01
C ASP A 379 -1.80 9.48 -0.46
N THR A 380 -3.00 9.94 -0.86
CA THR A 380 -3.29 10.38 -2.24
C THR A 380 -3.20 11.89 -2.44
N PHE A 381 -3.76 12.69 -1.53
CA PHE A 381 -3.81 14.14 -1.67
C PHE A 381 -2.73 14.84 -0.85
N PHE A 382 -2.71 14.65 0.48
CA PHE A 382 -1.80 15.38 1.36
C PHE A 382 -0.33 15.07 1.08
N PHE A 383 -0.02 13.83 0.70
CA PHE A 383 1.29 13.43 0.21
C PHE A 383 1.73 14.27 -1.00
N ARG A 384 0.84 14.40 -2.00
CA ARG A 384 1.11 15.14 -3.24
C ARG A 384 1.14 16.65 -3.00
N LEU A 385 0.42 17.15 -2.00
CA LEU A 385 0.40 18.57 -1.67
C LEU A 385 1.80 19.05 -1.25
N GLY A 386 2.60 18.22 -0.56
CA GLY A 386 3.99 18.55 -0.23
C GLY A 386 4.85 18.81 -1.47
N ASP A 387 4.73 17.98 -2.51
CA ASP A 387 5.44 18.16 -3.79
C ASP A 387 5.03 19.46 -4.50
N VAL A 388 3.73 19.78 -4.50
CA VAL A 388 3.21 21.02 -5.10
C VAL A 388 3.72 22.25 -4.34
N LEU A 389 3.69 22.21 -3.01
CA LEU A 389 4.21 23.28 -2.16
C LEU A 389 5.72 23.47 -2.35
N SER A 390 6.48 22.39 -2.55
CA SER A 390 7.91 22.45 -2.85
C SER A 390 8.17 23.16 -4.19
N GLY A 391 7.44 22.79 -5.26
CA GLY A 391 7.56 23.48 -6.55
C GLY A 391 7.22 24.97 -6.47
N GLY A 392 6.14 25.32 -5.74
CA GLY A 392 5.79 26.71 -5.48
C GLY A 392 6.85 27.45 -4.67
N PHE A 393 7.41 26.81 -3.63
CA PHE A 393 8.48 27.37 -2.82
C PHE A 393 9.75 27.61 -3.64
N VAL A 394 10.21 26.62 -4.42
CA VAL A 394 11.39 26.77 -5.30
C VAL A 394 11.16 27.88 -6.31
N PHE A 395 9.97 27.98 -6.91
CA PHE A 395 9.65 29.07 -7.82
C PHE A 395 9.74 30.44 -7.14
N LEU A 396 9.09 30.63 -5.99
CA LEU A 396 9.12 31.90 -5.25
C LEU A 396 10.55 32.24 -4.80
N ALA A 397 11.25 31.29 -4.21
CA ALA A 397 12.58 31.51 -3.63
C ALA A 397 13.64 31.77 -4.71
N SER A 398 13.63 31.02 -5.83
CA SER A 398 14.62 31.20 -6.90
C SER A 398 14.26 32.36 -7.83
N ALA A 399 13.04 32.41 -8.35
CA ALA A 399 12.67 33.33 -9.42
C ALA A 399 12.28 34.74 -8.93
N LEU A 400 11.70 34.85 -7.72
CA LEU A 400 11.27 36.15 -7.20
C LEU A 400 12.25 36.74 -6.18
N VAL A 401 12.80 35.91 -5.30
CA VAL A 401 13.66 36.36 -4.19
C VAL A 401 15.15 36.26 -4.55
N GLY A 402 15.54 35.40 -5.49
CA GLY A 402 16.95 35.15 -5.81
C GLY A 402 17.71 34.50 -4.65
N LEU A 403 17.03 33.66 -3.88
CA LEU A 403 17.59 33.01 -2.70
C LEU A 403 18.77 32.10 -3.07
N ALA A 404 19.90 32.29 -2.42
CA ALA A 404 21.06 31.41 -2.59
C ALA A 404 20.78 29.99 -2.07
N LEU A 405 21.53 29.00 -2.56
CA LEU A 405 21.41 27.59 -2.17
C LEU A 405 21.52 27.37 -0.65
N GLN A 406 22.34 28.18 0.03
CA GLN A 406 22.45 28.15 1.49
C GLN A 406 21.13 28.50 2.20
N GLY A 407 20.33 29.40 1.62
CA GLY A 407 19.00 29.74 2.14
C GLY A 407 18.04 28.55 2.08
N PHE A 408 18.06 27.77 0.99
CA PHE A 408 17.28 26.54 0.87
C PHE A 408 17.64 25.51 1.95
N ILE A 409 18.95 25.33 2.20
CA ILE A 409 19.44 24.41 3.23
C ILE A 409 18.96 24.84 4.63
N LEU A 410 19.07 26.14 4.96
CA LEU A 410 18.64 26.67 6.26
C LEU A 410 17.13 26.56 6.46
N ILE A 411 16.33 26.84 5.42
CA ILE A 411 14.88 26.67 5.47
C ILE A 411 14.52 25.21 5.70
N ASN A 412 15.18 24.27 5.01
CA ASN A 412 14.97 22.84 5.26
C ASN A 412 15.36 22.41 6.68
N ALA A 413 16.41 22.98 7.27
CA ALA A 413 16.75 22.74 8.67
C ALA A 413 15.62 23.19 9.62
N VAL A 414 15.03 24.36 9.37
CA VAL A 414 13.89 24.88 10.15
C VAL A 414 12.65 24.00 9.95
N LEU A 415 12.35 23.60 8.71
CA LEU A 415 11.25 22.68 8.42
C LEU A 415 11.45 21.32 9.10
N ALA A 416 12.69 20.81 9.19
CA ALA A 416 13.00 19.57 9.90
C ALA A 416 12.76 19.70 11.42
N VAL A 417 13.01 20.86 12.02
CA VAL A 417 12.62 21.15 13.41
C VAL A 417 11.10 21.15 13.55
N ALA A 418 10.37 21.79 12.63
CA ALA A 418 8.91 21.77 12.63
C ALA A 418 8.36 20.33 12.49
N LEU A 419 8.98 19.52 11.62
CA LEU A 419 8.65 18.10 11.46
C LEU A 419 8.85 17.33 12.76
N LEU A 420 9.96 17.56 13.48
CA LEU A 420 10.20 16.93 14.79
C LEU A 420 9.12 17.32 15.82
N LEU A 421 8.71 18.59 15.86
CA LEU A 421 7.65 19.05 16.75
C LEU A 421 6.30 18.38 16.43
N VAL A 422 5.96 18.26 15.16
CA VAL A 422 4.76 17.52 14.71
C VAL A 422 4.87 16.04 15.09
N SER A 423 6.01 15.40 14.86
CA SER A 423 6.25 14.01 15.26
C SER A 423 6.09 13.81 16.77
N ILE A 424 6.61 14.73 17.61
CA ILE A 424 6.42 14.69 19.06
C ILE A 424 4.93 14.79 19.42
N GLY A 425 4.18 15.69 18.76
CA GLY A 425 2.73 15.81 18.91
C GLY A 425 1.99 14.51 18.57
N ILE A 426 2.36 13.85 17.47
CA ILE A 426 1.81 12.55 17.08
C ILE A 426 2.14 11.50 18.14
N GLY A 427 3.40 11.40 18.57
CA GLY A 427 3.82 10.38 19.51
C GLY A 427 3.13 10.47 20.87
N ARG A 428 2.73 11.67 21.31
CA ARG A 428 1.91 11.87 22.51
C ARG A 428 0.49 11.33 22.31
N ARG A 429 -0.19 11.76 21.24
CA ARG A 429 -1.56 11.31 20.93
C ARG A 429 -1.65 9.83 20.62
N HIS A 430 -0.70 9.29 19.88
CA HIS A 430 -0.68 7.86 19.52
C HIS A 430 -0.62 6.96 20.75
N LYS A 431 0.05 7.39 21.84
CA LYS A 431 0.02 6.67 23.12
C LYS A 431 -1.36 6.70 23.77
N GLU A 432 -2.06 7.84 23.71
CA GLU A 432 -3.43 7.96 24.22
C GLU A 432 -4.42 7.12 23.39
N ASP A 433 -4.32 7.19 22.06
CA ASP A 433 -5.16 6.44 21.14
C ASP A 433 -4.92 4.93 21.30
N ALA A 434 -3.65 4.49 21.37
CA ALA A 434 -3.32 3.09 21.62
C ALA A 434 -3.84 2.60 22.98
N ALA A 435 -3.77 3.43 24.03
CA ALA A 435 -4.34 3.06 25.33
C ALA A 435 -5.86 2.92 25.28
N ARG A 436 -6.57 3.74 24.48
CA ARG A 436 -8.02 3.61 24.27
C ARG A 436 -8.37 2.39 23.43
N SER A 437 -7.63 2.11 22.36
CA SER A 437 -7.88 0.96 21.48
C SER A 437 -7.53 -0.38 22.09
N LEU A 438 -6.67 -0.42 23.12
CA LEU A 438 -6.40 -1.64 23.89
C LEU A 438 -7.48 -1.92 24.96
N ALA A 439 -8.41 -0.98 25.20
CA ALA A 439 -9.58 -1.25 26.02
C ALA A 439 -10.62 -1.97 25.15
N ASN A 440 -10.50 -3.30 25.08
CA ASN A 440 -11.43 -4.16 24.36
C ASN A 440 -12.79 -4.23 25.09
N HIS A 441 -13.87 -4.13 24.33
CA HIS A 441 -15.27 -4.17 24.75
C HIS A 441 -15.88 -5.49 24.29
N PRO A 442 -16.75 -6.11 25.09
CA PRO A 442 -17.42 -7.34 24.66
C PRO A 442 -18.34 -7.04 23.47
N PRO A 443 -18.50 -8.01 22.54
CA PRO A 443 -19.53 -7.92 21.53
C PRO A 443 -20.91 -7.75 22.18
N VAL A 444 -21.84 -7.19 21.43
CA VAL A 444 -23.21 -6.91 21.89
C VAL A 444 -24.20 -7.58 20.95
N ALA A 445 -25.19 -8.26 21.52
CA ALA A 445 -26.33 -8.76 20.76
C ALA A 445 -27.27 -7.61 20.42
N THR A 446 -27.61 -7.44 19.15
CA THR A 446 -28.38 -6.28 18.68
C THR A 446 -29.88 -6.55 18.69
N ASP A 447 -30.27 -7.81 18.49
CA ASP A 447 -31.67 -8.27 18.53
C ASP A 447 -31.77 -9.69 19.15
N GLN A 448 -32.95 -10.01 19.69
CA GLN A 448 -33.30 -11.39 20.01
C GLN A 448 -33.65 -12.14 18.74
N LEU A 449 -33.21 -13.39 18.64
CA LEU A 449 -33.59 -14.28 17.54
C LEU A 449 -35.01 -14.79 17.77
N ASP A 450 -35.83 -14.77 16.72
CA ASP A 450 -37.20 -15.28 16.78
C ASP A 450 -37.22 -16.80 17.04
N ASP A 451 -38.19 -17.22 17.83
CA ASP A 451 -38.46 -18.63 18.07
C ASP A 451 -38.94 -19.31 16.78
N MET A 452 -38.49 -20.55 16.58
CA MET A 452 -38.77 -21.33 15.37
C MET A 452 -39.70 -22.50 15.64
N VAL A 453 -40.51 -22.80 14.64
CA VAL A 453 -41.43 -23.92 14.65
C VAL A 453 -41.16 -24.79 13.42
N ILE A 454 -40.78 -26.06 13.63
CA ILE A 454 -40.27 -26.95 12.57
C ILE A 454 -41.04 -28.29 12.59
N PRO A 455 -41.79 -28.63 11.55
CA PRO A 455 -42.44 -29.94 11.45
C PRO A 455 -41.42 -31.09 11.51
N ALA A 456 -41.79 -32.20 12.14
CA ALA A 456 -41.00 -33.44 12.09
C ALA A 456 -40.73 -33.87 10.64
N GLY A 457 -39.53 -34.37 10.35
CA GLY A 457 -39.09 -34.77 9.02
C GLY A 457 -38.69 -33.65 8.06
N SER A 458 -38.99 -32.39 8.39
CA SER A 458 -38.71 -31.27 7.48
C SER A 458 -37.26 -30.81 7.53
N LEU A 459 -36.76 -30.23 6.42
CA LEU A 459 -35.44 -29.60 6.35
C LEU A 459 -35.60 -28.08 6.35
N THR A 460 -35.18 -27.42 7.43
CA THR A 460 -35.29 -25.96 7.58
C THR A 460 -33.92 -25.32 7.75
N ARG A 461 -33.76 -24.10 7.23
CA ARG A 461 -32.51 -23.33 7.32
C ARG A 461 -32.79 -21.98 7.96
N LEU A 462 -31.96 -21.60 8.93
CA LEU A 462 -31.97 -20.26 9.52
C LEU A 462 -30.62 -19.60 9.21
N GLN A 463 -30.67 -18.43 8.58
CA GLN A 463 -29.50 -17.58 8.35
C GLN A 463 -29.50 -16.49 9.43
N LEU A 464 -28.47 -16.45 10.27
CA LEU A 464 -28.31 -15.33 11.20
C LEU A 464 -27.97 -14.07 10.40
N ALA A 465 -28.64 -12.97 10.74
CA ALA A 465 -28.39 -11.66 10.17
C ALA A 465 -26.97 -11.17 10.54
N GLU A 466 -26.36 -10.37 9.68
CA GLU A 466 -24.97 -9.90 9.91
C GLU A 466 -24.83 -9.04 11.16
N ASP A 467 -25.91 -8.37 11.54
CA ASP A 467 -26.06 -7.50 12.69
C ASP A 467 -26.65 -8.22 13.90
N THR A 468 -26.76 -9.55 13.93
CA THR A 468 -27.21 -10.28 15.14
C THR A 468 -26.28 -9.99 16.33
N PHE A 469 -24.97 -9.88 16.06
CA PHE A 469 -23.95 -9.47 17.03
C PHE A 469 -23.09 -8.38 16.42
N ILE A 470 -22.91 -7.29 17.16
CA ILE A 470 -22.05 -6.18 16.77
C ILE A 470 -20.94 -6.06 17.80
N ASP A 471 -19.70 -6.08 17.33
CA ASP A 471 -18.56 -5.74 18.16
C ASP A 471 -18.40 -4.22 18.24
N PRO A 472 -18.39 -3.61 19.45
CA PRO A 472 -18.09 -2.19 19.60
C PRO A 472 -16.70 -1.81 19.06
N ASP A 473 -15.75 -2.76 19.08
CA ASP A 473 -14.40 -2.58 18.54
C ASP A 473 -14.36 -2.88 17.05
N VAL A 474 -14.59 -1.81 16.29
CA VAL A 474 -14.78 -1.87 14.83
C VAL A 474 -13.55 -2.47 14.12
N GLY A 475 -13.71 -3.70 13.63
CA GLY A 475 -12.68 -4.43 12.88
C GLY A 475 -12.38 -5.81 13.45
N ASP A 476 -12.88 -6.10 14.65
CA ASP A 476 -12.79 -7.41 15.25
C ASP A 476 -13.66 -8.43 14.52
N ALA A 477 -13.08 -9.62 14.33
CA ALA A 477 -13.73 -10.72 13.64
C ALA A 477 -14.37 -11.65 14.66
N LEU A 478 -15.68 -11.65 14.73
CA LEU A 478 -16.44 -12.51 15.63
C LEU A 478 -16.38 -13.97 15.21
N ARG A 479 -16.10 -14.84 16.18
CA ARG A 479 -16.19 -16.29 16.05
C ARG A 479 -17.51 -16.77 16.65
N TYR A 480 -18.29 -17.46 15.84
CA TYR A 480 -19.59 -17.96 16.23
C TYR A 480 -19.51 -19.42 16.69
N SER A 481 -20.24 -19.74 17.73
CA SER A 481 -20.49 -21.11 18.16
C SER A 481 -21.95 -21.26 18.60
N ALA A 482 -22.45 -22.49 18.58
CA ALA A 482 -23.82 -22.79 19.00
C ALA A 482 -23.84 -24.09 19.80
N ARG A 483 -24.66 -24.10 20.85
CA ARG A 483 -24.85 -25.22 21.78
C ARG A 483 -26.28 -25.20 22.33
N CYS A 484 -26.68 -26.28 22.98
CA CYS A 484 -27.90 -26.26 23.78
C CYS A 484 -27.71 -25.28 24.95
N ASP A 485 -28.79 -24.65 25.40
CA ASP A 485 -28.74 -23.62 26.46
C ASP A 485 -28.25 -24.20 27.81
N ASP A 486 -28.47 -25.50 28.03
CA ASP A 486 -27.96 -26.29 29.16
C ASP A 486 -26.45 -26.63 29.06
N GLY A 487 -25.80 -26.26 27.95
CA GLY A 487 -24.38 -26.52 27.68
C GLY A 487 -24.09 -27.82 26.94
N GLU A 488 -25.10 -28.65 26.67
CA GLU A 488 -24.92 -29.87 25.88
C GLU A 488 -24.64 -29.58 24.40
N ARG A 489 -24.15 -30.61 23.70
CA ARG A 489 -23.94 -30.53 22.25
C ARG A 489 -25.28 -30.47 21.54
N LEU A 490 -25.31 -29.74 20.42
CA LEU A 490 -26.47 -29.73 19.54
C LEU A 490 -26.81 -31.18 19.10
N PRO A 491 -28.11 -31.54 19.05
CA PRO A 491 -28.53 -32.84 18.55
C PRO A 491 -28.01 -33.12 17.14
N GLN A 492 -27.86 -34.39 16.77
CA GLN A 492 -27.30 -34.77 15.45
C GLN A 492 -28.12 -34.23 14.26
N TRP A 493 -29.39 -33.92 14.48
CA TRP A 493 -30.28 -33.34 13.48
C TRP A 493 -30.15 -31.80 13.34
N VAL A 494 -29.29 -31.16 14.14
CA VAL A 494 -28.97 -29.72 14.04
C VAL A 494 -27.50 -29.54 13.68
N THR A 495 -27.23 -28.80 12.61
CA THR A 495 -25.87 -28.43 12.22
C THR A 495 -25.74 -26.92 12.11
N PHE A 496 -24.72 -26.33 12.73
CA PHE A 496 -24.40 -24.91 12.60
C PHE A 496 -23.10 -24.71 11.82
N ASP A 497 -23.17 -24.04 10.68
CA ASP A 497 -22.00 -23.56 9.93
C ASP A 497 -21.59 -22.20 10.48
N SER A 498 -20.57 -22.18 11.34
CA SER A 498 -20.08 -20.96 12.00
C SER A 498 -19.44 -19.95 11.05
N LEU A 499 -19.00 -20.37 9.87
CA LEU A 499 -18.40 -19.47 8.87
C LEU A 499 -19.49 -18.76 8.05
N LYS A 500 -20.59 -19.46 7.77
CA LYS A 500 -21.74 -18.89 7.05
C LYS A 500 -22.82 -18.36 7.98
N ARG A 501 -22.68 -18.53 9.30
CA ARG A 501 -23.68 -18.20 10.34
C ARG A 501 -25.04 -18.81 10.03
N ARG A 502 -25.07 -20.08 9.64
CA ARG A 502 -26.28 -20.75 9.13
C ARG A 502 -26.56 -22.05 9.87
N PHE A 503 -27.79 -22.19 10.34
CA PHE A 503 -28.30 -23.44 10.88
C PHE A 503 -28.98 -24.27 9.80
N HIS A 504 -28.87 -25.58 9.97
CA HIS A 504 -29.60 -26.61 9.25
C HIS A 504 -30.29 -27.50 10.28
N PHE A 505 -31.62 -27.60 10.19
CA PHE A 505 -32.45 -28.40 11.07
C PHE A 505 -33.11 -29.53 10.27
N HIS A 506 -33.06 -30.76 10.78
CA HIS A 506 -33.77 -31.90 10.21
C HIS A 506 -34.32 -32.86 11.28
N PRO A 507 -35.34 -32.44 12.05
CA PRO A 507 -35.87 -33.25 13.14
C PRO A 507 -36.37 -34.62 12.62
N PRO A 508 -36.11 -35.74 13.32
CA PRO A 508 -36.61 -37.06 12.90
C PRO A 508 -38.14 -37.13 12.77
N ASP A 509 -38.63 -37.99 11.87
CA ASP A 509 -40.05 -38.09 11.47
C ASP A 509 -41.04 -38.35 12.64
N ASP A 510 -40.59 -38.96 13.73
CA ASP A 510 -41.41 -39.29 14.93
C ASP A 510 -40.99 -38.51 16.19
N SER A 511 -40.27 -37.40 16.01
CA SER A 511 -39.76 -36.61 17.14
C SER A 511 -40.65 -35.40 17.44
N SER A 512 -40.87 -35.12 18.73
CA SER A 512 -41.47 -33.87 19.18
C SER A 512 -40.77 -33.35 20.43
N GLY A 513 -40.71 -32.03 20.59
CA GLY A 513 -40.04 -31.42 21.72
C GLY A 513 -39.78 -29.94 21.54
N HIS A 514 -39.10 -29.38 22.54
CA HIS A 514 -38.58 -28.02 22.56
C HIS A 514 -37.07 -28.09 22.76
N LEU A 515 -36.33 -27.37 21.94
CA LEU A 515 -34.88 -27.25 22.03
C LEU A 515 -34.52 -25.78 22.14
N ARG A 516 -33.87 -25.39 23.24
CA ARG A 516 -33.34 -24.03 23.39
C ARG A 516 -31.89 -24.00 22.95
N ILE A 517 -31.61 -23.20 21.92
CA ILE A 517 -30.27 -23.07 21.35
C ILE A 517 -29.68 -21.74 21.77
N LYS A 518 -28.46 -21.79 22.29
CA LYS A 518 -27.64 -20.64 22.60
C LYS A 518 -26.57 -20.45 21.52
N VAL A 519 -26.56 -19.27 20.92
CA VAL A 519 -25.53 -18.80 19.99
C VAL A 519 -24.60 -17.86 20.73
N VAL A 520 -23.29 -18.08 20.60
CA VAL A 520 -22.26 -17.24 21.22
C VAL A 520 -21.38 -16.65 20.14
N ALA A 521 -21.21 -15.33 20.17
CA ALA A 521 -20.21 -14.62 19.39
C ALA A 521 -19.06 -14.22 20.32
N ARG A 522 -17.83 -14.60 19.94
CA ARG A 522 -16.60 -14.30 20.67
C ARG A 522 -15.68 -13.43 19.84
N ASP A 523 -15.12 -12.38 20.42
CA ASP A 523 -14.13 -11.51 19.78
C ASP A 523 -12.73 -12.17 19.73
N PHE A 524 -11.70 -11.40 19.31
CA PHE A 524 -10.33 -11.91 19.24
C PHE A 524 -9.69 -12.12 20.62
N ASP A 525 -10.03 -11.26 21.58
CA ASP A 525 -9.46 -11.24 22.93
C ASP A 525 -10.18 -12.17 23.92
N GLY A 526 -11.28 -12.79 23.48
CA GLY A 526 -12.01 -13.83 24.18
C GLY A 526 -13.28 -13.38 24.91
N LEU A 527 -13.71 -12.11 24.78
CA LEU A 527 -14.99 -11.66 25.33
C LEU A 527 -16.15 -12.15 24.47
N GLU A 528 -17.31 -12.31 25.08
CA GLU A 528 -18.46 -12.98 24.48
C GLU A 528 -19.77 -12.22 24.67
N ALA A 529 -20.65 -12.36 23.69
CA ALA A 529 -22.08 -12.12 23.82
C ALA A 529 -22.85 -13.35 23.37
N GLU A 530 -24.06 -13.50 23.90
CA GLU A 530 -24.93 -14.62 23.61
C GLU A 530 -26.36 -14.19 23.30
N VAL A 531 -27.01 -14.96 22.43
CA VAL A 531 -28.45 -14.90 22.16
C VAL A 531 -28.98 -16.32 22.17
N SER A 532 -30.16 -16.53 22.76
CA SER A 532 -30.83 -17.82 22.76
C SER A 532 -32.21 -17.71 22.09
N PHE A 533 -32.62 -18.77 21.39
CA PHE A 533 -33.95 -18.90 20.78
C PHE A 533 -34.46 -20.33 20.95
N ASN A 534 -35.78 -20.50 20.89
CA ASN A 534 -36.43 -21.79 21.02
C ASN A 534 -36.71 -22.39 19.65
N VAL A 535 -36.57 -23.71 19.54
CA VAL A 535 -36.98 -24.51 18.38
C VAL A 535 -38.01 -25.53 18.87
N ILE A 536 -39.26 -25.33 18.47
CA ILE A 536 -40.36 -26.25 18.73
C ILE A 536 -40.49 -27.17 17.52
N TYR A 537 -40.39 -28.48 17.73
CA TYR A 537 -40.51 -29.47 16.66
C TYR A 537 -41.51 -30.57 17.00
N GLY A 538 -42.19 -31.13 16.00
CA GLY A 538 -43.22 -32.15 16.22
C GLY A 538 -44.08 -32.48 15.00
N ALA A 539 -44.77 -33.61 15.06
CA ALA A 539 -45.82 -33.97 14.11
C ALA A 539 -47.05 -33.06 14.31
N GLY A 540 -47.55 -32.45 13.23
CA GLY A 540 -48.74 -31.59 13.27
C GLY A 540 -48.48 -30.12 13.64
N VAL A 541 -47.22 -29.71 13.80
CA VAL A 541 -46.89 -28.31 14.05
C VAL A 541 -46.80 -27.57 12.70
N SER A 542 -47.84 -26.79 12.38
CA SER A 542 -47.94 -26.02 11.12
C SER A 542 -47.35 -24.63 11.28
N LEU A 543 -46.59 -24.15 10.28
CA LEU A 543 -46.26 -22.73 10.14
C LEU A 543 -47.58 -21.97 9.92
N ALA A 544 -48.08 -21.28 10.94
CA ALA A 544 -49.10 -20.27 10.71
C ALA A 544 -48.48 -19.22 9.77
N SER A 545 -49.05 -19.09 8.58
CA SER A 545 -48.68 -18.06 7.62
C SER A 545 -48.95 -16.68 8.23
N SER A 546 -47.90 -15.90 8.46
CA SER A 546 -47.97 -14.44 8.62
C SER A 546 -46.93 -13.79 7.72
#